data_AF-A0A3M8WMJ8-F1
#
_entry.id   AF-A0A3M8WMJ8-F1
#
_cell.length_a   1.000
_cell.length_b   1.000
_cell.length_c   1.000
_cell.angle_alpha   90.00
_cell.angle_beta   90.00
_cell.angle_gamma   90.00
#
_symmetry.space_group_name_H-M   'P 1'
#
loop_
_entity.id
_entity.type
_entity.pdbx_description
1 polymer ?
#
loop_
_entity_poly.entity_id
_entity_poly.type
_entity_poly.pdbx_seq_one_letter_code
_entity_poly.pdbx_strand_id
1 'polypeptide(L)' 'MGDKVTSERVVDTHHVQGRTLEVHRLTWRDAHGISYDVVDTTTGTLLTDESLDDPPTLDQLHELLKDKDGGSDYPQR' A
#
# COMPACT_ATOMS: atom_id res chain seq x y z
N MET A 1 -14.93 11.95 -12.64
CA MET A 1 -14.95 10.69 -13.42
C MET A 1 -14.23 9.70 -12.53
N GLY A 2 -14.96 8.81 -11.86
CA GLY A 2 -14.39 7.98 -10.80
C GLY A 2 -13.77 6.74 -11.41
N ASP A 3 -12.47 6.62 -11.32
CA ASP A 3 -11.74 5.42 -11.72
C ASP A 3 -12.31 4.23 -10.94
N LYS A 4 -12.84 3.23 -11.66
CA LYS A 4 -13.46 2.05 -11.04
C LYS A 4 -12.46 0.92 -10.98
N VAL A 5 -12.10 0.51 -9.77
CA VAL A 5 -11.43 -0.77 -9.54
C VAL A 5 -12.33 -1.90 -10.06
N THR A 6 -11.79 -2.71 -10.95
CA THR A 6 -12.46 -3.89 -11.53
C THR A 6 -12.19 -5.16 -10.75
N SER A 7 -11.03 -5.24 -10.10
CA SER A 7 -10.60 -6.39 -9.33
C SER A 7 -9.56 -5.94 -8.32
N GLU A 8 -9.69 -6.48 -7.12
CA GLU A 8 -8.74 -6.37 -6.01
C GLU A 8 -8.38 -7.81 -5.60
N ARG A 9 -7.09 -8.06 -5.39
CA ARG A 9 -6.63 -9.34 -4.83
C ARG A 9 -5.35 -9.16 -4.05
N VAL A 10 -5.20 -9.92 -2.97
CA VAL A 10 -3.92 -10.03 -2.27
C VAL A 10 -2.92 -10.75 -3.19
N VAL A 11 -1.78 -10.11 -3.42
CA VAL A 11 -0.67 -10.67 -4.23
C VAL A 11 0.54 -11.01 -3.39
N ASP A 12 0.70 -10.38 -2.23
CA ASP A 12 1.77 -10.69 -1.30
C ASP A 12 1.36 -10.45 0.16
N THR A 13 2.07 -11.08 1.08
CA THR A 13 1.87 -10.93 2.52
C THR A 13 3.21 -10.96 3.24
N HIS A 14 3.53 -9.89 3.96
CA HIS A 14 4.78 -9.73 4.68
C HIS A 14 4.55 -9.56 6.18
N HIS A 15 5.43 -10.15 6.98
CA HIS A 15 5.46 -9.94 8.42
C HIS A 15 6.61 -8.99 8.77
N VAL A 16 6.28 -7.75 9.12
CA VAL A 16 7.25 -6.67 9.37
C VAL A 16 7.00 -6.09 10.75
N GLN A 17 8.03 -6.05 11.60
CA GLN A 17 7.94 -5.49 12.97
C GLN A 17 6.80 -6.09 13.82
N GLY A 18 6.48 -7.37 13.62
CA GLY A 18 5.40 -8.06 14.32
C GLY A 18 3.99 -7.73 13.80
N ARG A 19 3.88 -6.97 12.70
CA ARG A 19 2.64 -6.67 12.00
C ARG A 19 2.55 -7.46 10.70
N THR A 20 1.33 -7.77 10.29
CA THR A 20 1.05 -8.47 9.04
C THR A 20 0.56 -7.47 8.00
N LEU A 21 1.36 -7.28 6.96
CA LEU A 21 1.08 -6.39 5.85
C LEU A 21 0.65 -7.21 4.64
N GLU A 22 -0.47 -6.84 4.03
CA GLU A 22 -0.93 -7.40 2.78
C GLU A 22 -0.74 -6.41 1.65
N VAL A 23 -0.23 -6.89 0.52
CA VAL A 23 -0.15 -6.12 -0.73
C VAL A 23 -1.34 -6.51 -1.59
N HIS A 24 -2.20 -5.54 -1.85
CA HIS A 24 -3.42 -5.67 -2.63
C HIS A 24 -3.17 -5.12 -4.03
N ARG A 25 -3.25 -5.98 -5.04
CA ARG A 25 -3.19 -5.57 -6.44
C ARG A 25 -4.57 -5.12 -6.90
N LEU A 26 -4.68 -3.86 -7.29
CA LEU A 26 -5.85 -3.25 -7.89
C LEU A 26 -5.70 -3.23 -9.42
N THR A 27 -6.78 -3.55 -10.12
CA THR A 27 -6.85 -3.44 -11.58
C THR A 27 -7.95 -2.44 -11.94
N TRP A 28 -7.62 -1.39 -12.68
CA TRP A 28 -8.55 -0.31 -13.01
C TRP A 28 -9.20 -0.50 -14.38
N ARG A 29 -10.48 -0.11 -14.54
CA ARG A 29 -11.21 -0.25 -15.82
C ARG A 29 -10.82 0.81 -16.83
N ASP A 30 -10.80 2.06 -16.37
CA ASP A 30 -10.76 3.26 -17.21
C ASP A 30 -9.37 3.94 -17.19
N ALA A 31 -8.46 3.45 -16.32
CA ALA A 31 -7.05 3.79 -16.32
C ALA A 31 -6.24 2.56 -16.77
N HIS A 32 -5.24 2.76 -17.65
CA HIS A 32 -4.30 1.72 -18.08
C HIS A 32 -3.30 1.39 -16.96
N GLY A 33 -3.78 0.98 -15.79
CA GLY A 33 -2.94 0.78 -14.62
C GLY A 33 -3.31 -0.47 -13.85
N ILE A 34 -2.29 -1.25 -13.51
CA ILE A 34 -2.30 -2.07 -12.30
C ILE A 34 -1.75 -1.15 -11.22
N SER A 35 -2.37 -1.13 -10.05
CA SER A 35 -1.76 -0.47 -8.89
C SER A 35 -1.73 -1.40 -7.69
N TYR A 36 -1.01 -1.00 -6.65
CA TYR A 36 -0.78 -1.78 -5.45
C TYR A 36 -1.02 -0.93 -4.22
N ASP A 37 -1.86 -1.44 -3.33
CA ASP A 37 -2.14 -0.86 -2.03
C ASP A 37 -1.54 -1.75 -0.94
N VAL A 38 -1.13 -1.14 0.17
CA VAL A 38 -0.60 -1.89 1.33
C VAL A 38 -1.51 -1.70 2.51
N VAL A 39 -2.02 -2.81 3.04
CA VAL A 39 -2.91 -2.82 4.20
C VAL A 39 -2.21 -3.50 5.36
N ASP A 40 -2.15 -2.81 6.50
CA ASP A 40 -1.82 -3.45 7.78
C ASP A 40 -3.05 -4.17 8.30
N THR A 41 -3.08 -5.49 8.15
CA THR A 41 -4.19 -6.35 8.60
C THR A 41 -4.30 -6.43 10.12
N THR A 42 -3.23 -6.07 10.83
CA THR A 42 -3.20 -6.06 12.31
C THR A 42 -4.08 -4.92 12.86
N THR A 43 -4.03 -3.76 12.21
CA THR A 43 -4.77 -2.56 12.59
C THR A 43 -5.99 -2.30 11.70
N GLY A 44 -6.04 -2.94 10.52
CA GLY A 44 -7.01 -2.67 9.47
C GLY A 44 -6.75 -1.36 8.72
N THR A 45 -5.52 -0.84 8.76
CA THR A 45 -5.19 0.50 8.23
C THR A 45 -4.52 0.40 6.87
N LEU A 46 -4.93 1.24 5.93
CA LEU A 46 -4.23 1.44 4.67
C LEU A 46 -2.95 2.26 4.92
N LEU A 47 -1.80 1.68 4.59
CA LEU A 47 -0.50 2.32 4.76
C LEU A 47 -0.13 3.22 3.56
N THR A 48 -0.68 2.95 2.38
CA THR A 48 -0.47 3.73 1.17
C THR A 48 -1.52 4.84 1.04
N ASP A 49 -1.09 6.11 1.05
CA ASP A 49 -1.99 7.26 0.81
C ASP A 49 -2.42 7.37 -0.67
N GLU A 50 -1.53 6.96 -1.59
CA GLU A 50 -1.82 6.78 -3.02
C GLU A 50 -1.39 5.38 -3.45
N SER A 51 -2.15 4.76 -4.36
CA SER A 51 -1.80 3.44 -4.88
C SER A 51 -0.50 3.47 -5.67
N LEU A 52 0.35 2.48 -5.45
CA LEU A 52 1.67 2.36 -6.09
C LEU A 52 1.53 1.79 -7.50
N ASP A 53 2.35 2.24 -8.45
CA ASP A 53 2.40 1.67 -9.81
C ASP A 53 3.08 0.27 -9.83
N ASP A 54 3.96 0.01 -8.88
CA ASP A 54 4.75 -1.21 -8.75
C ASP A 54 4.54 -1.87 -7.37
N PRO A 55 4.72 -3.20 -7.27
CA PRO A 55 4.63 -3.88 -5.99
C PRO A 55 5.73 -3.38 -5.05
N PRO A 56 5.39 -3.01 -3.80
CA PRO A 56 6.34 -2.48 -2.85
C PRO A 56 7.37 -3.53 -2.44
N THR A 57 8.61 -3.10 -2.25
CA THR A 57 9.67 -3.96 -1.71
C THR A 57 9.59 -4.04 -0.20
N LEU A 58 10.26 -5.04 0.39
CA LEU A 58 10.31 -5.19 1.85
C LEU A 58 10.83 -3.91 2.53
N ASP A 59 11.91 -3.29 2.02
CA ASP A 59 12.43 -2.02 2.55
C ASP A 59 11.38 -0.90 2.51
N GLN A 60 10.62 -0.77 1.42
CA GLN A 60 9.53 0.22 1.33
C GLN A 60 8.43 -0.05 2.35
N LEU A 61 8.07 -1.32 2.60
CA LEU A 61 7.10 -1.69 3.63
C LEU A 61 7.58 -1.31 5.04
N HIS A 62 8.89 -1.46 5.30
CA HIS A 62 9.48 -1.00 6.55
C HIS A 62 9.39 0.53 6.71
N GLU A 63 9.62 1.29 5.63
CA GLU A 63 9.50 2.76 5.65
C GLU A 63 8.05 3.22 5.80
N LEU A 64 7.09 2.59 5.10
CA LEU A 64 5.66 2.89 5.24
C LEU A 64 5.16 2.70 6.67
N LEU A 65 5.60 1.65 7.35
CA LEU A 65 5.29 1.43 8.76
C LEU A 65 5.94 2.50 9.65
N LYS A 66 7.20 2.86 9.41
CA LYS A 66 7.87 3.92 10.17
C LYS A 66 7.17 5.26 10.02
N ASP A 67 6.66 5.58 8.83
CA ASP A 67 5.96 6.84 8.60
C ASP A 67 4.64 6.91 9.39
N LYS A 68 3.85 5.84 9.37
CA LYS A 68 2.58 5.77 10.12
C LYS A 68 2.75 5.69 11.65
N ASP A 69 3.77 4.99 12.14
CA ASP A 69 4.07 4.91 13.58
C ASP A 69 4.85 6.12 14.11
N GLY A 70 5.63 6.76 13.24
CA GLY A 70 6.58 7.81 13.59
C GLY A 70 6.07 9.23 13.44
N GLY A 71 4.99 9.45 12.68
CA GLY A 71 4.24 10.70 12.58
C GLY A 71 5.10 11.98 12.63
N SER A 72 5.46 12.49 11.45
CA SER A 72 6.01 13.83 11.15
C SER A 72 7.52 13.88 10.88
N ASP A 73 7.92 13.91 9.60
CA ASP A 73 8.74 14.99 8.98
C ASP A 73 9.08 14.62 7.52
N TYR A 74 8.15 14.79 6.58
CA TYR A 74 8.55 15.01 5.18
C TYR A 74 8.70 16.52 4.99
N PRO A 75 9.93 17.07 4.87
CA PRO A 75 10.08 18.44 4.42
C PRO A 75 9.59 18.50 2.96
N GLN A 76 8.48 19.21 2.73
CA GLN A 76 8.11 19.62 1.38
C GLN A 76 9.28 20.42 0.79
N ARG A 77 9.86 19.91 -0.30
CA ARG A 77 10.91 20.58 -1.07
C ARG A 77 10.31 21.45 -2.15
#